data_AF-A0A847JH37-F1
#
_entry.id   AF-A0A847JH37-F1
#
_cell.length_a   1.000
_cell.length_b   1.000
_cell.length_c   1.000
_cell.angle_alpha   90.00
_cell.angle_beta   90.00
_cell.angle_gamma   90.00
#
_symmetry.space_group_name_H-M   'P 1'
#
loop_
_entity.id
_entity.type
_entity.pdbx_description
1 polymer ?
#
loop_
_entity_poly.entity_id
_entity_poly.type
_entity_poly.pdbx_seq_one_letter_code
_entity_poly.pdbx_strand_id
1 'polypeptide(L)'
;GLVAVLSGAVAIEGREVAAEAVAVLDRDGDRLRLTGMAPESRVLLLTGEPIDEPIAAMGPFVMNTHEELIRAVEDYRRGRMGTL
;
A
#
# COMPACT_ATOMS: atom_id res chain seq x y z
N GLY A 1 1.91 9.60 1.21
CA GLY A 1 1.00 8.78 0.37
C GLY A 1 1.80 7.95 -0.63
N LEU A 2 1.15 7.15 -1.48
CA LEU A 2 1.80 6.38 -2.55
C LEU A 2 1.07 6.60 -3.88
N VAL A 3 1.81 6.65 -4.99
CA VAL A 3 1.26 6.60 -6.35
C VAL A 3 1.80 5.38 -7.07
N ALA A 4 0.92 4.45 -7.44
CA ALA A 4 1.28 3.31 -8.28
C ALA A 4 0.91 3.59 -9.73
N VAL A 5 1.83 3.36 -10.66
CA VAL A 5 1.59 3.50 -12.10
C VAL A 5 1.32 2.12 -12.68
N LEU A 6 0.07 1.84 -13.05
CA LEU A 6 -0.37 0.54 -13.54
C LEU A 6 -0.08 0.36 -15.02
N SER A 7 -0.18 1.44 -15.80
CA SER A 7 0.16 1.47 -17.23
C SER A 7 0.49 2.89 -17.70
N GLY A 8 1.27 3.01 -18.77
CA GLY A 8 1.71 4.29 -19.32
C GLY A 8 2.89 4.90 -18.57
N ALA A 9 2.97 6.22 -18.55
CA ALA A 9 4.02 6.97 -17.85
C ALA A 9 3.45 8.31 -17.38
N VAL A 10 3.82 8.73 -16.18
CA VAL A 10 3.41 10.01 -15.60
C VAL A 10 4.59 10.74 -15.00
N ALA A 11 4.59 12.06 -15.06
CA ALA A 11 5.48 12.90 -14.27
C ALA A 11 4.80 13.27 -12.95
N ILE A 12 5.47 12.98 -11.83
CA ILE A 12 5.05 13.31 -10.46
C ILE A 12 5.98 14.42 -9.98
N GLU A 13 5.44 15.62 -9.75
CA GLU A 13 6.24 16.81 -9.43
C GLU A 13 7.42 17.03 -10.41
N GLY A 14 7.17 16.76 -11.70
CA GLY A 14 8.16 16.90 -12.77
C GLY A 14 9.15 15.74 -12.92
N ARG A 15 9.08 14.71 -12.06
CA ARG A 15 9.88 13.49 -12.19
C ARG A 15 9.10 12.39 -12.90
N GLU A 16 9.65 11.87 -13.98
CA GLU A 16 9.03 10.77 -14.72
C GLU A 16 9.00 9.47 -13.91
N VAL A 17 7.85 8.80 -13.93
CA VAL A 17 7.58 7.51 -13.32
C VAL A 17 6.85 6.65 -14.34
N ALA A 18 7.50 5.57 -14.77
CA ALA A 18 6.97 4.61 -15.73
C ALA A 18 6.03 3.60 -15.07
N ALA A 19 5.31 2.82 -15.88
CA ALA A 19 4.51 1.70 -15.42
C ALA A 19 5.30 0.71 -14.55
N GLU A 20 4.58 0.00 -13.68
CA GLU A 20 5.10 -0.99 -12.71
C GLU A 20 5.96 -0.38 -11.59
N ALA A 21 6.04 0.95 -11.51
CA ALA A 21 6.68 1.65 -10.41
C ALA A 21 5.67 2.18 -9.38
N VAL A 22 6.15 2.28 -8.14
CA VAL A 22 5.45 2.95 -7.03
C VAL A 22 6.30 4.12 -6.56
N ALA A 23 5.74 5.33 -6.61
CA ALA A 23 6.34 6.51 -6.04
C ALA A 23 5.87 6.70 -4.59
N VAL A 24 6.82 6.90 -3.68
CA VAL A 24 6.55 7.28 -2.30
C VAL A 24 6.51 8.79 -2.20
N LEU A 25 5.39 9.32 -1.72
CA LEU A 25 5.21 10.75 -1.49
C LEU A 25 5.58 11.09 -0.05
N ASP A 26 6.04 12.31 0.14
CA ASP A 26 6.15 12.90 1.47
C ASP A 26 4.77 12.91 2.17
N ARG A 27 4.77 12.99 3.50
CA ARG A 27 3.56 13.16 4.30
C ARG A 27 3.13 14.62 4.35
N ASP A 28 4.04 15.55 4.08
CA ASP A 28 3.75 16.98 4.06
C ASP A 28 3.13 17.43 2.72
N GLY A 29 2.21 18.39 2.80
CA GLY A 29 1.55 19.00 1.65
C GLY A 29 0.11 18.51 1.41
N ASP A 30 -0.67 19.34 0.73
CA ASP A 30 -2.10 19.13 0.45
C ASP A 30 -2.40 18.94 -1.05
N ARG A 31 -1.36 18.99 -1.90
CA ARG A 31 -1.46 19.00 -3.36
C ARG A 31 -0.43 18.07 -3.99
N LEU A 32 -0.85 17.44 -5.08
CA LEU A 32 -0.02 16.58 -5.91
C LEU A 32 -0.29 16.89 -7.37
N ARG A 33 0.76 17.16 -8.15
CA ARG A 33 0.69 17.36 -9.59
C ARG A 33 1.12 16.10 -10.32
N LEU A 34 0.21 15.55 -11.11
CA LEU A 34 0.46 14.47 -12.06
C LEU A 34 0.32 15.00 -13.48
N THR A 35 1.28 14.68 -14.34
CA THR A 35 1.23 15.04 -15.78
C THR A 35 1.42 13.78 -16.60
N GLY A 36 0.50 13.49 -17.53
CA GLY A 36 0.62 12.34 -18.41
C GLY A 36 1.80 12.51 -19.38
N MET A 37 2.62 11.46 -19.49
CA MET A 37 3.77 11.40 -20.42
C MET A 37 3.53 10.41 -21.58
N ALA A 38 2.37 9.73 -21.58
CA ALA A 38 1.94 8.78 -22.60
C ALA A 38 0.50 9.12 -23.07
N PRO A 39 0.05 8.59 -24.22
CA PRO A 39 -1.32 8.81 -24.72
C PRO A 39 -2.41 8.41 -23.72
N GLU A 40 -2.15 7.37 -22.93
CA GLU A 40 -3.01 6.92 -21.84
C GLU A 40 -2.14 6.48 -20.66
N SER A 41 -2.59 6.72 -19.43
CA SER A 41 -1.93 6.23 -18.22
C SER A 41 -2.96 5.90 -17.15
N ARG A 42 -2.72 4.81 -16.44
CA ARG A 42 -3.56 4.37 -15.32
C ARG A 42 -2.75 4.45 -14.05
N VAL A 43 -3.22 5.24 -13.09
CA VAL A 43 -2.55 5.47 -11.81
C VAL A 43 -3.50 5.20 -10.65
N LEU A 44 -2.94 4.73 -9.54
CA LEU A 44 -3.65 4.55 -8.28
C LEU A 44 -2.98 5.43 -7.23
N LEU A 45 -3.75 6.36 -6.65
CA LEU A 45 -3.32 7.17 -5.51
C LEU A 45 -3.82 6.51 -4.22
N LEU A 46 -2.88 6.11 -3.36
CA LEU A 46 -3.15 5.52 -2.05
C LEU A 46 -2.74 6.52 -0.97
N THR A 47 -3.73 7.00 -0.21
CA THR A 47 -3.53 7.94 0.90
C THR A 47 -4.34 7.48 2.11
N GLY A 48 -3.89 7.87 3.29
CA GLY A 48 -4.53 7.52 4.54
C GLY A 48 -3.74 8.11 5.70
N GLU A 49 -4.44 8.33 6.81
CA GLU A 49 -3.79 8.67 8.07
C GLU A 49 -2.95 7.49 8.55
N PRO A 50 -1.68 7.71 8.96
CA PRO A 50 -0.89 6.67 9.60
C PRO A 50 -1.62 6.15 10.84
N ILE A 51 -1.78 4.82 10.93
CA ILE A 51 -2.40 4.17 12.09
C ILE A 51 -1.48 4.30 13.32
N ASP A 52 -0.16 4.43 13.11
CA ASP A 52 0.87 4.61 14.14
C ASP A 52 0.85 3.54 15.26
N GLU A 53 0.42 2.33 14.91
CA GLU A 53 0.48 1.15 15.77
C GLU A 53 1.63 0.21 15.34
N PRO A 54 2.18 -0.59 16.26
CA PRO A 54 3.16 -1.61 15.91
C PRO A 54 2.59 -2.62 14.89
N ILE A 55 3.46 -3.16 14.04
CA ILE A 55 3.11 -4.14 13.01
C ILE A 55 3.89 -5.43 13.27
N ALA A 56 3.17 -6.52 13.51
CA ALA A 56 3.69 -7.88 13.57
C ALA A 56 3.04 -8.70 12.44
N ALA A 57 3.84 -9.16 11.47
CA ALA A 57 3.33 -9.84 10.28
C ALA A 57 3.98 -11.22 10.07
N MET A 58 3.17 -12.20 9.64
CA MET A 58 3.62 -13.54 9.26
C MET A 58 2.66 -14.13 8.22
N GLY A 59 3.14 -14.25 6.97
CA GLY A 59 2.33 -14.75 5.87
C GLY A 59 1.05 -13.93 5.69
N PRO A 60 -0.14 -14.54 5.73
CA PRO A 60 -1.42 -13.84 5.54
C PRO A 60 -1.93 -13.13 6.81
N PHE A 61 -1.20 -13.17 7.93
CA PHE A 61 -1.62 -12.59 9.21
C PHE A 61 -0.84 -11.33 9.54
N VAL A 62 -1.55 -10.27 9.91
CA VAL A 62 -0.99 -8.99 10.38
C VAL A 62 -1.73 -8.60 11.67
N MET A 63 -0.98 -8.39 12.75
CA MET A 63 -1.46 -8.02 14.09
C MET A 63 -0.56 -6.93 14.68
N ASN A 64 -0.85 -6.46 15.89
CA ASN A 64 -0.03 -5.44 16.55
C ASN A 64 1.15 -6.05 17.34
N THR A 65 0.97 -7.22 17.96
CA THR A 65 2.00 -7.90 18.77
C THR A 65 2.34 -9.31 18.26
N HIS A 66 3.52 -9.81 18.66
CA HIS A 66 3.94 -11.18 18.30
C HIS A 66 3.04 -12.26 18.92
N GLU A 67 2.53 -12.01 20.13
CA GLU A 67 1.64 -12.94 20.86
C GLU A 67 0.27 -13.07 20.18
N GLU A 68 -0.32 -11.96 19.73
CA GLU A 68 -1.54 -11.95 18.93
C GLU A 68 -1.34 -12.67 17.59
N LEU A 69 -0.20 -12.46 16.95
CA LEU A 69 0.15 -13.10 15.69
C LEU A 69 0.24 -14.63 15.82
N ILE A 70 0.91 -15.14 16.86
CA ILE A 70 0.97 -16.58 17.14
C ILE A 70 -0.44 -17.14 17.39
N ARG A 71 -1.25 -16.44 18.19
CA ARG A 71 -2.62 -16.86 18.49
C ARG A 71 -3.46 -16.97 17.21
N ALA A 72 -3.37 -15.98 16.31
CA ALA A 72 -4.09 -15.99 15.04
C ALA A 72 -3.71 -17.19 14.16
N VAL A 73 -2.41 -17.52 14.09
CA VAL A 73 -1.93 -18.71 13.37
C VAL A 73 -2.45 -20.00 14.00
N GLU A 74 -2.46 -20.10 15.34
CA GLU A 74 -3.03 -21.27 16.02
C GLU A 74 -4.53 -21.42 15.79
N ASP A 75 -5.29 -20.33 15.84
CA ASP A 75 -6.72 -20.36 15.60
C ASP A 75 -7.05 -20.77 14.16
N TYR A 76 -6.26 -20.33 13.18
CA TYR A 76 -6.34 -20.83 11.80
C TYR A 76 -6.08 -22.34 11.72
N ARG A 77 -4.98 -22.81 12.33
CA ARG A 77 -4.63 -24.25 12.35
C ARG A 77 -5.70 -25.10 13.05
N ARG A 78 -6.44 -24.53 14.00
CA ARG A 78 -7.53 -25.18 14.72
C ARG A 78 -8.90 -25.04 14.04
N GLY A 79 -8.96 -24.43 12.84
CA GLY A 79 -10.19 -24.26 12.08
C GLY A 79 -11.18 -23.25 12.70
N ARG A 80 -10.68 -22.29 13.50
CA ARG A 80 -11.50 -21.31 14.23
C ARG A 80 -11.73 -20.00 13.46
N MET A 81 -11.42 -19.97 12.16
CA MET A 81 -11.55 -18.78 11.29
C MET A 81 -12.89 -18.70 10.56
N GLY A 82 -13.88 -19.50 10.98
CA GLY A 82 -15.15 -19.65 10.27
C GLY A 82 -15.07 -20.63 9.10
N THR A 83 -16.20 -20.82 8.45
CA THR A 83 -16.37 -21.69 7.27
C THR A 83 -17.00 -20.87 6.14
N LEU A 84 -16.60 -21.14 4.89
CA LEU A 84 -17.15 -20.50 3.69
C LEU A 84 -18.59 -20.94 3.40
#